data_AF-A0A9D2SH74-F1
#
_entry.id   AF-A0A9D2SH74-F1
#
_cell.length_a   1.000
_cell.length_b   1.000
_cell.length_c   1.000
_cell.angle_alpha   90.00
_cell.angle_beta   90.00
_cell.angle_gamma   90.00
#
_symmetry.space_group_name_H-M   'P 1'
#
loop_
_entity.id
_entity.type
_entity.pdbx_description
1 polymer ?
#
loop_
_entity_poly.entity_id
_entity_poly.type
_entity_poly.pdbx_seq_one_letter_code
_entity_poly.pdbx_strand_id
1 'polypeptide(L)'
;DLLQEAGVDTHLVKRLESVRTGNAIIQRDPEGNNCILLYGGANQAITREQVKESLEGFGAGDYIVLQNEINQMPFLMEQAHAKEMHIVLNPSPMNGRIFEMPLGCVDYLILNEVEAAQILEADTPALGDEKAALGDEKTALGGEKAGEAMAELLKKKFPRSRIVLTLGEKGAVYCGEETRIRQPAYAVRAMDTTAAGDTFTGYFIAGISRGMSAEEALDTASRAAAIAVTKPGAAPSIPAWEQVQDWNPTPAAAPAIH
;
A
#
# COMPACT_ATOMS: atom_id res chain seq x y z
N ASP A 1 10.23 22.90 -5.09
CA ASP A 1 10.54 21.66 -4.36
C ASP A 1 9.27 20.82 -4.41
N LEU A 2 9.32 19.63 -5.00
CA LEU A 2 8.13 18.87 -5.42
C LEU A 2 7.11 18.67 -4.29
N LEU A 3 7.59 18.41 -3.06
CA LEU A 3 6.75 18.23 -1.89
C LEU A 3 5.99 19.51 -1.51
N GLN A 4 6.69 20.64 -1.50
CA GLN A 4 6.09 21.94 -1.16
C GLN A 4 5.11 22.41 -2.24
N GLU A 5 5.41 22.15 -3.52
CA GLU A 5 4.50 22.42 -4.64
C GLU A 5 3.22 21.57 -4.55
N ALA A 6 3.31 20.37 -3.99
CA ALA A 6 2.17 19.50 -3.69
C ALA A 6 1.45 19.84 -2.37
N GLY A 7 1.88 20.90 -1.65
CA GLY A 7 1.26 21.34 -0.40
C GLY A 7 1.64 20.51 0.84
N VAL A 8 2.72 19.72 0.77
CA VAL A 8 3.22 18.95 1.92
C VAL A 8 3.97 19.86 2.89
N ASP A 9 3.61 19.79 4.18
CA ASP A 9 4.42 20.41 5.23
C ASP A 9 5.72 19.62 5.42
N THR A 10 6.84 20.26 5.10
CA THR A 10 8.17 19.64 5.14
C THR A 10 8.96 20.00 6.41
N HIS A 11 8.35 20.64 7.42
CA HIS A 11 9.08 21.14 8.60
C HIS A 11 9.83 20.07 9.41
N LEU A 12 9.35 18.82 9.38
CA LEU A 12 9.95 17.67 10.07
C LEU A 12 10.88 16.85 9.15
N VAL A 13 11.02 17.21 7.88
CA VAL A 13 11.93 16.54 6.93
C VAL A 13 13.36 16.99 7.21
N LYS A 14 14.15 16.12 7.85
CA LYS A 14 15.54 16.43 8.22
C LYS A 14 16.50 16.21 7.06
N ARG A 15 17.46 17.11 6.92
CA ARG A 15 18.60 17.00 5.99
C ARG A 15 19.84 16.60 6.77
N LEU A 16 20.44 15.46 6.41
CA LEU A 16 21.69 14.99 7.01
C LEU A 16 22.85 15.39 6.10
N GLU A 17 23.76 16.25 6.56
CA GLU A 17 24.88 16.73 5.74
C GLU A 17 25.89 15.62 5.41
N SER A 18 26.01 14.61 6.28
CA SER A 18 27.02 13.54 6.19
C SER A 18 26.50 12.23 5.60
N VAL A 19 25.20 12.13 5.27
CA VAL A 19 24.58 10.90 4.77
C VAL A 19 23.87 11.19 3.47
N ARG A 20 24.16 10.41 2.42
CA ARG A 20 23.44 10.52 1.15
C ARG A 20 21.98 10.12 1.35
N THR A 21 21.06 10.87 0.74
CA THR A 21 19.65 10.46 0.64
C THR A 21 19.57 9.05 0.06
N GLY A 22 18.61 8.27 0.56
CA GLY A 22 18.34 6.97 -0.03
C GLY A 22 18.06 7.11 -1.52
N ASN A 23 18.52 6.16 -2.32
CA ASN A 23 18.21 6.12 -3.74
C ASN A 23 17.74 4.74 -4.15
N ALA A 24 16.80 4.72 -5.09
CA ALA A 24 16.35 3.52 -5.76
C ALA A 24 16.99 3.50 -7.15
N ILE A 25 17.77 2.48 -7.47
CA ILE A 25 18.21 2.21 -8.84
C ILE A 25 17.17 1.27 -9.44
N ILE A 26 16.29 1.83 -10.29
CA ILE A 26 15.30 1.05 -11.04
C ILE A 26 15.97 0.58 -12.34
N GLN A 27 16.25 -0.71 -12.44
CA GLN A 27 16.70 -1.36 -13.66
C GLN A 27 15.52 -2.04 -14.33
N ARG A 28 15.26 -1.78 -15.61
CA ARG A 28 14.36 -2.61 -16.40
C ARG A 28 15.15 -3.79 -16.96
N ASP A 29 14.70 -5.00 -16.69
CA ASP A 29 15.23 -6.17 -17.40
C ASP A 29 14.77 -6.14 -18.89
N PRO A 30 15.37 -6.97 -19.77
CA PRO A 30 14.98 -7.04 -21.17
C PRO A 30 13.52 -7.49 -21.42
N GLU A 31 12.87 -8.08 -20.41
CA GLU A 31 11.49 -8.58 -20.44
C GLU A 31 10.49 -7.49 -19.99
N GLY A 32 10.98 -6.35 -19.50
CA GLY A 32 10.19 -5.19 -19.09
C GLY A 32 9.84 -5.15 -17.61
N ASN A 33 10.34 -6.10 -16.79
CA ASN A 33 10.12 -6.09 -15.35
C ASN A 33 11.05 -5.08 -14.67
N ASN A 34 10.53 -4.39 -13.66
CA ASN A 34 11.31 -3.45 -12.87
C ASN A 34 12.05 -4.21 -11.75
N CYS A 35 13.38 -4.13 -11.75
CA CYS A 35 14.24 -4.53 -10.64
C CYS A 35 14.64 -3.27 -9.85
N ILE A 36 14.36 -3.23 -8.55
CA ILE A 36 14.60 -2.05 -7.71
C ILE A 36 15.71 -2.37 -6.71
N LEU A 37 16.86 -1.71 -6.86
CA LEU A 37 17.98 -1.75 -5.93
C LEU A 37 17.90 -0.55 -5.00
N LEU A 38 17.57 -0.79 -3.73
CA LEU A 38 17.42 0.25 -2.71
C LEU A 38 18.74 0.46 -1.95
N TYR A 39 19.29 1.66 -2.04
CA TYR A 39 20.27 2.16 -1.08
C TYR A 39 19.52 2.99 -0.03
N GLY A 40 19.43 2.47 1.20
CA GLY A 40 18.62 3.11 2.25
C GLY A 40 19.10 4.50 2.69
N GLY A 41 20.41 4.78 2.65
CA GLY A 41 20.96 6.10 2.96
C GLY A 41 20.38 6.74 4.22
N ALA A 42 19.99 8.02 4.11
CA ALA A 42 19.37 8.78 5.19
C ALA A 42 18.08 8.14 5.77
N ASN A 43 17.33 7.35 4.97
CA ASN A 43 16.09 6.68 5.41
C ASN A 43 16.36 5.61 6.48
N GLN A 44 17.59 5.09 6.53
CA GLN A 44 18.01 4.09 7.53
C GLN A 44 18.78 4.73 8.70
N ALA A 45 18.87 6.06 8.75
CA ALA A 45 19.56 6.82 9.79
C ALA A 45 18.60 7.53 10.76
N ILE A 46 17.31 7.18 10.76
CA ILE A 46 16.32 7.79 11.66
C ILE A 46 16.59 7.34 13.09
N THR A 47 16.66 8.30 14.01
CA THR A 47 16.87 8.03 15.44
C THR A 47 15.55 7.93 16.19
N ARG A 48 15.56 7.31 17.38
CA ARG A 48 14.36 7.24 18.23
C ARG A 48 13.91 8.61 18.71
N GLU A 49 14.85 9.53 18.90
CA GLU A 49 14.59 10.93 19.26
C GLU A 49 13.85 11.63 18.13
N GLN A 50 14.27 11.44 16.87
CA GLN A 50 13.57 11.97 15.71
C GLN A 50 12.16 11.38 15.59
N VAL A 51 11.97 10.08 15.84
CA VAL A 51 10.63 9.48 15.90
C VAL A 51 9.74 10.17 16.93
N LYS A 52 10.25 10.39 18.15
CA LYS A 52 9.48 11.06 19.21
C LYS A 52 9.13 12.49 18.86
N GLU A 53 10.09 13.26 18.36
CA GLU A 53 9.91 14.65 17.92
C GLU A 53 8.88 14.75 16.80
N SER A 54 8.96 13.87 15.80
CA SER A 54 8.00 13.84 14.68
C SER A 54 6.59 13.50 15.12
N LEU A 55 6.41 12.71 16.19
CA LEU A 55 5.09 12.32 16.70
C LEU A 55 4.57 13.25 17.81
N GLU A 56 5.34 14.23 18.27
CA GLU A 56 5.00 15.04 19.46
C GLU A 56 3.66 15.77 19.29
N GLY A 57 3.43 16.36 18.10
CA GLY A 57 2.22 17.11 17.76
C GLY A 57 1.00 16.29 17.32
N PHE A 58 1.11 14.96 17.27
CA PHE A 58 0.03 14.07 16.80
C PHE A 58 -0.62 13.29 17.96
N GLY A 59 -1.88 12.88 17.77
CA GLY A 59 -2.69 12.19 18.77
C GLY A 59 -3.84 11.36 18.19
N ALA A 60 -4.87 11.16 19.02
CA ALA A 60 -5.96 10.26 18.73
C ALA A 60 -6.71 10.65 17.44
N GLY A 61 -6.86 9.69 16.52
CA GLY A 61 -7.55 9.87 15.24
C GLY A 61 -6.68 10.41 14.10
N ASP A 62 -5.45 10.86 14.37
CA ASP A 62 -4.49 11.21 13.32
C ASP A 62 -4.01 9.95 12.60
N TYR A 63 -3.67 10.08 11.31
CA TYR A 63 -3.20 8.97 10.49
C TYR A 63 -1.66 8.98 10.39
N ILE A 64 -1.07 7.80 10.50
CA ILE A 64 0.32 7.55 10.11
C ILE A 64 0.34 6.52 8.98
N VAL A 65 0.96 6.87 7.86
CA VAL A 65 1.09 6.00 6.69
C VAL A 65 2.54 5.57 6.54
N LEU A 66 2.77 4.26 6.55
CA LEU A 66 4.09 3.66 6.66
C LEU A 66 4.37 2.67 5.54
N GLN A 67 5.61 2.68 5.06
CA GLN A 67 6.22 1.66 4.20
C GLN A 67 7.45 1.07 4.87
N ASN A 68 7.92 -0.09 4.41
CA ASN A 68 9.08 -0.80 4.97
C ASN A 68 10.44 -0.29 4.41
N GLU A 69 10.61 1.02 4.32
CA GLU A 69 11.80 1.66 3.72
C GLU A 69 12.65 2.46 4.71
N ILE A 70 12.20 2.58 5.97
CA ILE A 70 12.93 3.27 7.04
C ILE A 70 13.37 2.30 8.14
N ASN A 71 14.26 2.75 9.02
CA ASN A 71 14.55 2.05 10.28
C ASN A 71 13.59 2.49 11.40
N GLN A 72 13.70 1.87 12.59
CA GLN A 72 12.86 2.14 13.78
C GLN A 72 11.36 1.81 13.63
N MET A 73 10.94 1.08 12.60
CA MET A 73 9.52 0.77 12.34
C MET A 73 8.76 0.17 13.55
N PRO A 74 9.27 -0.85 14.30
CA PRO A 74 8.56 -1.36 15.47
C PRO A 74 8.34 -0.27 16.54
N PHE A 75 9.38 0.50 16.86
CA PHE A 75 9.31 1.58 17.84
C PHE A 75 8.36 2.70 17.39
N LEU A 76 8.39 3.08 16.12
CA LEU A 76 7.51 4.09 15.54
C LEU A 76 6.03 3.68 15.68
N MET A 77 5.71 2.42 15.34
CA MET A 77 4.35 1.89 15.45
C MET A 77 3.88 1.79 16.91
N GLU A 78 4.76 1.40 17.83
CA GLU A 78 4.45 1.39 19.27
C GLU A 78 4.11 2.80 19.79
N GLN A 79 4.88 3.82 19.39
CA GLN A 79 4.63 5.21 19.80
C GLN A 79 3.34 5.75 19.18
N ALA A 80 3.09 5.49 17.89
CA ALA A 80 1.85 5.90 17.23
C ALA A 80 0.62 5.22 17.85
N HIS A 81 0.71 3.92 18.16
CA HIS A 81 -0.37 3.18 18.80
C HIS A 81 -0.67 3.71 20.21
N ALA A 82 0.37 4.02 21.00
CA ALA A 82 0.21 4.63 22.33
C ALA A 82 -0.45 6.02 22.29
N LYS A 83 -0.42 6.69 21.14
CA LYS A 83 -1.08 7.97 20.86
C LYS A 83 -2.49 7.82 20.27
N GLU A 84 -2.98 6.58 20.12
CA GLU A 84 -4.29 6.28 19.52
C GLU A 84 -4.43 6.77 18.07
N MET A 85 -3.31 6.86 17.35
CA MET A 85 -3.28 7.16 15.92
C MET A 85 -3.77 5.96 15.10
N HIS A 86 -4.33 6.24 13.92
CA HIS A 86 -4.63 5.22 12.92
C HIS A 86 -3.37 4.83 12.15
N ILE A 87 -2.97 3.57 12.27
CA ILE A 87 -1.76 3.04 11.62
C ILE A 87 -2.14 2.40 10.29
N VAL A 88 -1.63 2.97 9.20
CA VAL A 88 -1.68 2.39 7.86
C VAL A 88 -0.31 1.82 7.53
N LEU A 89 -0.25 0.55 7.15
CA LEU A 89 0.97 -0.11 6.73
C LEU A 89 0.82 -0.64 5.31
N ASN A 90 1.73 -0.23 4.43
CA ASN A 90 2.08 -0.97 3.24
C ASN A 90 3.41 -1.72 3.49
N PRO A 91 3.43 -3.05 3.57
CA PRO A 91 4.61 -3.81 3.99
C PRO A 91 5.70 -3.91 2.91
N SER A 92 5.69 -3.02 1.91
CA SER A 92 6.64 -3.04 0.79
C SER A 92 7.92 -2.25 1.12
N PRO A 93 9.11 -2.74 0.69
CA PRO A 93 9.36 -4.08 0.18
C PRO A 93 9.25 -5.13 1.30
N MET A 94 8.68 -6.30 0.98
CA MET A 94 8.54 -7.37 1.95
C MET A 94 9.90 -7.98 2.32
N ASN A 95 10.20 -8.06 3.62
CA ASN A 95 11.37 -8.76 4.15
C ASN A 95 11.14 -9.19 5.62
N GLY A 96 12.11 -9.87 6.23
CA GLY A 96 12.00 -10.39 7.59
C GLY A 96 11.67 -9.34 8.67
N ARG A 97 12.02 -8.06 8.46
CA ARG A 97 11.77 -6.98 9.44
C ARG A 97 10.29 -6.70 9.65
N ILE A 98 9.43 -7.04 8.67
CA ILE A 98 7.97 -6.91 8.80
C ILE A 98 7.45 -7.69 10.00
N PHE A 99 8.01 -8.87 10.27
CA PHE A 99 7.58 -9.73 11.38
C PHE A 99 8.11 -9.29 12.75
N GLU A 100 9.01 -8.29 12.79
CA GLU A 100 9.43 -7.63 14.03
C GLU A 100 8.47 -6.49 14.44
N MET A 101 7.57 -6.07 13.54
CA MET A 101 6.63 -4.98 13.76
C MET A 101 5.39 -5.46 14.54
N PRO A 102 4.74 -4.59 15.34
CA PRO A 102 3.50 -4.91 16.04
C PRO A 102 2.31 -4.90 15.06
N LEU A 103 2.24 -5.86 14.14
CA LEU A 103 1.23 -5.92 13.07
C LEU A 103 -0.21 -5.95 13.60
N GLY A 104 -0.44 -6.44 14.83
CA GLY A 104 -1.75 -6.41 15.48
C GLY A 104 -2.28 -5.01 15.82
N CYS A 105 -1.44 -3.97 15.75
CA CYS A 105 -1.80 -2.57 15.95
C CYS A 105 -2.16 -1.85 14.63
N VAL A 106 -2.05 -2.50 13.47
CA VAL A 106 -2.32 -1.89 12.17
C VAL A 106 -3.83 -1.78 11.93
N ASP A 107 -4.33 -0.59 11.62
CA ASP A 107 -5.73 -0.33 11.27
C ASP A 107 -6.03 -0.63 9.80
N TYR A 108 -5.10 -0.32 8.90
CA TYR A 108 -5.20 -0.58 7.46
C TYR A 108 -3.94 -1.27 6.97
N LEU A 109 -4.08 -2.50 6.48
CA LEU A 109 -3.00 -3.24 5.83
C LEU A 109 -3.24 -3.22 4.32
N ILE A 110 -2.40 -2.47 3.60
CA ILE A 110 -2.53 -2.25 2.16
C ILE A 110 -1.37 -2.95 1.46
N LEU A 111 -1.64 -3.96 0.65
CA LEU A 111 -0.60 -4.84 0.11
C LEU A 111 -1.01 -5.45 -1.23
N ASN A 112 -0.04 -5.98 -1.97
CA ASN A 112 -0.31 -6.75 -3.18
C ASN A 112 -0.40 -8.26 -2.92
N GLU A 113 -0.75 -9.04 -3.96
CA GLU A 113 -0.88 -10.51 -3.89
C GLU A 113 0.40 -11.22 -3.42
N VAL A 114 1.57 -10.70 -3.80
CA VAL A 114 2.87 -11.30 -3.44
C VAL A 114 3.16 -11.08 -1.97
N GLU A 115 3.00 -9.84 -1.50
CA GLU A 115 3.18 -9.46 -0.09
C GLU A 115 2.20 -10.19 0.83
N ALA A 116 0.93 -10.32 0.39
CA ALA A 116 -0.09 -11.07 1.11
C ALA A 116 0.29 -12.54 1.28
N ALA A 117 0.71 -13.19 0.19
CA ALA A 117 1.18 -14.58 0.24
C ALA A 117 2.37 -14.73 1.20
N GLN A 118 3.35 -13.82 1.15
CA GLN A 118 4.52 -13.87 2.03
C GLN A 118 4.16 -13.74 3.52
N ILE A 119 3.20 -12.87 3.88
CA ILE A 119 2.71 -12.75 5.26
C ILE A 119 1.98 -14.03 5.70
N LEU A 120 1.15 -14.61 4.84
CA LEU A 120 0.41 -15.84 5.15
C LEU A 120 1.33 -17.06 5.26
N GLU A 121 2.40 -17.13 4.47
CA GLU A 121 3.35 -18.24 4.46
C GLU A 121 4.25 -18.28 5.71
N ALA A 122 4.58 -17.12 6.29
CA ALA A 122 5.48 -17.02 7.44
C ALA A 122 4.93 -17.65 8.73
N ASP A 123 3.61 -17.82 8.84
CA ASP A 123 2.93 -18.41 10.02
C ASP A 123 2.46 -19.85 9.80
N THR A 124 3.24 -20.59 9.02
CA THR A 124 2.91 -21.94 8.54
C THR A 124 2.59 -23.02 9.59
N PRO A 125 2.94 -22.94 10.88
CA PRO A 125 2.44 -23.91 11.86
C PRO A 125 0.94 -23.76 12.19
N ALA A 126 0.31 -22.62 11.88
CA ALA A 126 -1.06 -22.30 12.33
C ALA A 126 -2.17 -22.54 11.29
N LEU A 127 -1.83 -22.76 10.02
CA LEU A 127 -2.81 -22.82 8.91
C LEU A 127 -3.26 -24.25 8.52
N GLY A 128 -2.66 -25.31 9.09
CA GLY A 128 -3.11 -26.70 8.89
C GLY A 128 -3.42 -27.09 7.44
N ASP A 129 -4.54 -27.78 7.23
CA ASP A 129 -5.04 -28.26 5.93
C ASP A 129 -5.44 -27.11 4.95
N GLU A 130 -5.56 -25.86 5.39
CA GLU A 130 -5.90 -24.70 4.53
C GLU A 130 -4.76 -24.35 3.55
N LYS A 131 -3.53 -24.85 3.81
CA LYS A 131 -2.39 -24.69 2.90
C LYS A 131 -2.55 -25.48 1.60
N ALA A 132 -3.23 -26.63 1.65
CA ALA A 132 -3.54 -27.42 0.46
C ALA A 132 -4.56 -26.67 -0.42
N ALA A 133 -5.53 -25.98 0.19
CA ALA A 133 -6.44 -25.09 -0.51
C ALA A 133 -5.67 -23.96 -1.21
N LEU A 134 -4.80 -23.20 -0.53
CA LEU A 134 -4.03 -22.10 -1.17
C LEU A 134 -3.08 -22.54 -2.29
N GLY A 135 -2.46 -23.72 -2.16
CA GLY A 135 -1.54 -24.29 -3.16
C GLY A 135 -2.25 -24.78 -4.42
N ASP A 136 -3.40 -25.46 -4.26
CA ASP A 136 -4.21 -25.96 -5.36
C ASP A 136 -5.14 -24.86 -5.96
N GLU A 137 -5.57 -23.88 -5.14
CA GLU A 137 -6.44 -22.76 -5.52
C GLU A 137 -5.69 -21.65 -6.29
N LYS A 138 -4.40 -21.41 -6.05
CA LYS A 138 -3.59 -20.49 -6.88
C LYS A 138 -3.62 -20.89 -8.37
N THR A 139 -3.78 -22.18 -8.64
CA THR A 139 -3.88 -22.76 -9.99
C THR A 139 -5.32 -23.01 -10.47
N ALA A 140 -6.31 -23.08 -9.57
CA ALA A 140 -7.70 -23.45 -9.90
C ALA A 140 -8.73 -22.31 -9.80
N LEU A 141 -8.48 -21.30 -8.96
CA LEU A 141 -9.32 -20.11 -8.83
C LEU A 141 -8.69 -18.98 -9.67
N GLY A 142 -9.48 -18.35 -10.55
CA GLY A 142 -9.02 -17.14 -11.24
C GLY A 142 -8.51 -16.10 -10.23
N GLY A 143 -7.46 -15.34 -10.59
CA GLY A 143 -6.69 -14.56 -9.59
C GLY A 143 -7.50 -13.57 -8.75
N GLU A 144 -8.69 -13.16 -9.18
CA GLU A 144 -9.62 -12.36 -8.38
C GLU A 144 -10.16 -13.11 -7.15
N LYS A 145 -10.63 -14.35 -7.35
CA LYS A 145 -11.12 -15.21 -6.26
C LYS A 145 -10.00 -15.59 -5.30
N ALA A 146 -8.80 -15.82 -5.83
CA ALA A 146 -7.61 -16.05 -5.00
C ALA A 146 -7.29 -14.80 -4.14
N GLY A 147 -7.40 -13.60 -4.72
CA GLY A 147 -7.27 -12.34 -4.00
C GLY A 147 -8.27 -12.19 -2.85
N GLU A 148 -9.56 -12.46 -3.10
CA GLU A 148 -10.59 -12.45 -2.06
C GLU A 148 -10.29 -13.43 -0.92
N ALA A 149 -9.91 -14.67 -1.24
CA ALA A 149 -9.53 -15.66 -0.25
C ALA A 149 -8.32 -15.22 0.59
N MET A 150 -7.28 -14.65 -0.02
CA MET A 150 -6.11 -14.11 0.68
C MET A 150 -6.50 -12.97 1.63
N ALA A 151 -7.37 -12.06 1.19
CA ALA A 151 -7.83 -10.96 2.04
C ALA A 151 -8.62 -11.45 3.27
N GLU A 152 -9.43 -12.51 3.12
CA GLU A 152 -10.14 -13.14 4.24
C GLU A 152 -9.17 -13.80 5.24
N LEU A 153 -8.17 -14.51 4.75
CA LEU A 153 -7.16 -15.14 5.61
C LEU A 153 -6.35 -14.10 6.38
N LEU A 154 -5.96 -13.00 5.73
CA LEU A 154 -5.32 -11.88 6.39
C LEU A 154 -6.23 -11.23 7.43
N LYS A 155 -7.53 -11.10 7.14
CA LYS A 155 -8.50 -10.55 8.10
C LYS A 155 -8.68 -11.47 9.32
N LYS A 156 -8.72 -12.79 9.13
CA LYS A 156 -8.72 -13.77 10.23
C LYS A 156 -7.44 -13.65 11.07
N LYS A 157 -6.30 -13.47 10.41
CA LYS A 157 -4.99 -13.33 11.05
C LYS A 157 -4.83 -12.02 11.81
N PHE A 158 -5.37 -10.93 11.28
CA PHE A 158 -5.35 -9.59 11.87
C PHE A 158 -6.78 -9.05 12.02
N PRO A 159 -7.56 -9.53 13.02
CA PRO A 159 -8.98 -9.21 13.14
C PRO A 159 -9.30 -7.72 13.28
N ARG A 160 -8.35 -6.91 13.76
CA ARG A 160 -8.50 -5.46 13.89
C ARG A 160 -8.26 -4.70 12.58
N SER A 161 -7.42 -5.24 11.71
CA SER A 161 -7.03 -4.56 10.47
C SER A 161 -8.14 -4.63 9.43
N ARG A 162 -8.30 -3.55 8.67
CA ARG A 162 -9.00 -3.54 7.39
C ARG A 162 -7.97 -3.89 6.32
N ILE A 163 -8.24 -4.93 5.55
CA ILE A 163 -7.31 -5.42 4.52
C ILE A 163 -7.69 -4.79 3.19
N VAL A 164 -6.72 -4.19 2.51
CA VAL A 164 -6.87 -3.66 1.15
C VAL A 164 -5.84 -4.35 0.27
N LEU A 165 -6.28 -5.28 -0.55
CA LEU A 165 -5.42 -6.09 -1.41
C LEU A 165 -5.48 -5.58 -2.85
N THR A 166 -4.38 -5.08 -3.38
CA THR A 166 -4.27 -4.68 -4.79
C THR A 166 -3.92 -5.89 -5.66
N LEU A 167 -4.63 -6.05 -6.78
CA LEU A 167 -4.54 -7.17 -7.72
C LEU A 167 -4.07 -6.73 -9.13
N GLY A 168 -3.35 -5.60 -9.20
CA GLY A 168 -2.88 -5.02 -10.46
C GLY A 168 -4.04 -4.70 -11.42
N GLU A 169 -3.97 -5.25 -12.64
CA GLU A 169 -4.99 -5.07 -13.68
C GLU A 169 -6.36 -5.68 -13.34
N LYS A 170 -6.47 -6.47 -12.27
CA LYS A 170 -7.74 -7.03 -11.80
C LYS A 170 -8.44 -6.13 -10.77
N GLY A 171 -7.77 -5.07 -10.32
CA GLY A 171 -8.33 -4.07 -9.42
C GLY A 171 -7.88 -4.27 -7.98
N ALA A 172 -8.82 -4.17 -7.04
CA ALA A 172 -8.54 -4.32 -5.61
C ALA A 172 -9.70 -4.99 -4.87
N VAL A 173 -9.38 -5.59 -3.74
CA VAL A 173 -10.32 -6.18 -2.79
C VAL A 173 -10.15 -5.49 -1.44
N TYR A 174 -11.27 -5.17 -0.80
CA TYR A 174 -11.32 -4.67 0.56
C TYR A 174 -12.06 -5.65 1.47
N CYS A 175 -11.48 -5.90 2.63
CA CYS A 175 -12.01 -6.79 3.66
C CYS A 175 -12.01 -6.06 5.01
N GLY A 176 -13.18 -5.53 5.37
CA GLY A 176 -13.45 -4.84 6.64
C GLY A 176 -14.00 -5.80 7.71
N GLU A 177 -14.66 -5.27 8.74
CA GLU A 177 -15.30 -6.10 9.77
C GLU A 177 -16.46 -6.91 9.18
N GLU A 178 -17.46 -6.23 8.62
CA GLU A 178 -18.65 -6.86 8.03
C GLU A 178 -18.74 -6.64 6.51
N THR A 179 -17.84 -5.82 5.96
CA THR A 179 -17.90 -5.38 4.57
C THR A 179 -16.84 -6.07 3.72
N ARG A 180 -17.25 -6.50 2.54
CA ARG A 180 -16.40 -7.06 1.48
C ARG A 180 -16.71 -6.32 0.20
N ILE A 181 -15.69 -5.71 -0.41
CA ILE A 181 -15.87 -4.90 -1.61
C ILE A 181 -14.82 -5.33 -2.63
N ARG A 182 -15.27 -5.54 -3.87
CA ARG A 182 -14.38 -5.73 -5.00
C ARG A 182 -14.50 -4.52 -5.91
N GLN A 183 -13.37 -3.89 -6.18
CA GLN A 183 -13.24 -2.75 -7.10
C GLN A 183 -12.48 -3.21 -8.34
N PRO A 184 -13.13 -3.36 -9.50
CA PRO A 184 -12.43 -3.65 -10.75
C PRO A 184 -11.43 -2.55 -11.11
N ALA A 185 -10.33 -2.91 -11.78
CA ALA A 185 -9.43 -1.92 -12.35
C ALA A 185 -10.10 -1.21 -13.53
N TYR A 186 -9.64 0.01 -13.79
CA TYR A 186 -10.01 0.72 -15.00
C TYR A 186 -9.06 0.38 -16.15
N ALA A 187 -9.64 0.01 -17.30
CA ALA A 187 -8.89 -0.34 -18.49
C ALA A 187 -8.19 0.90 -19.06
N VAL A 188 -6.86 0.89 -19.03
CA VAL A 188 -5.99 1.93 -19.59
C VAL A 188 -4.79 1.29 -20.28
N ARG A 189 -4.18 2.01 -21.22
CA ARG A 189 -2.89 1.61 -21.78
C ARG A 189 -1.78 2.06 -20.83
N ALA A 190 -1.25 1.13 -20.05
CA ALA A 190 -0.14 1.40 -19.15
C ALA A 190 1.13 1.76 -19.94
N MET A 191 1.82 2.81 -19.49
CA MET A 191 3.13 3.23 -19.97
C MET A 191 4.21 2.90 -18.94
N ASP A 192 3.95 3.23 -17.68
CA ASP A 192 4.85 3.02 -16.56
C ASP A 192 4.04 2.75 -15.30
N THR A 193 4.22 1.60 -14.67
CA THR A 193 3.48 1.22 -13.46
C THR A 193 4.17 1.66 -12.17
N THR A 194 5.30 2.37 -12.28
CA THR A 194 6.01 2.93 -11.13
C THR A 194 5.09 3.89 -10.36
N ALA A 195 5.04 3.74 -9.04
CA ALA A 195 4.17 4.47 -8.11
C ALA A 195 2.65 4.19 -8.19
N ALA A 196 2.19 3.18 -8.94
CA ALA A 196 0.77 2.82 -8.97
C ALA A 196 0.23 2.45 -7.57
N GLY A 197 0.98 1.64 -6.81
CA GLY A 197 0.64 1.24 -5.44
C GLY A 197 0.68 2.41 -4.45
N ASP A 198 1.67 3.30 -4.57
CA ASP A 198 1.77 4.50 -3.74
C ASP A 198 0.62 5.46 -4.02
N THR A 199 0.29 5.66 -5.30
CA THR A 199 -0.86 6.48 -5.73
C THR A 199 -2.15 5.92 -5.17
N PHE A 200 -2.37 4.62 -5.33
CA PHE A 200 -3.55 3.94 -4.81
C PHE A 200 -3.66 4.10 -3.28
N THR A 201 -2.58 3.83 -2.56
CA THR A 201 -2.51 3.93 -1.09
C THR A 201 -2.80 5.35 -0.61
N GLY A 202 -2.15 6.34 -1.21
CA GLY A 202 -2.33 7.75 -0.85
C GLY A 202 -3.77 8.22 -1.08
N TYR A 203 -4.36 7.91 -2.23
CA TYR A 203 -5.75 8.30 -2.54
C TYR A 203 -6.77 7.55 -1.69
N PHE A 204 -6.57 6.25 -1.44
CA PHE A 204 -7.47 5.47 -0.60
C PHE A 204 -7.51 6.07 0.82
N ILE A 205 -6.36 6.30 1.45
CA ILE A 205 -6.30 6.86 2.80
C ILE A 205 -6.76 8.32 2.84
N ALA A 206 -6.46 9.12 1.82
CA ALA A 206 -6.99 10.48 1.72
C ALA A 206 -8.52 10.50 1.60
N GLY A 207 -9.12 9.53 0.91
CA GLY A 207 -10.58 9.38 0.85
C GLY A 207 -11.17 9.00 2.21
N ILE A 208 -10.62 7.96 2.85
CA ILE A 208 -11.04 7.51 4.17
C ILE A 208 -10.93 8.62 5.23
N SER A 209 -9.82 9.35 5.26
CA SER A 209 -9.61 10.45 6.23
C SER A 209 -10.56 11.63 6.02
N ARG A 210 -11.13 11.78 4.81
CA ARG A 210 -12.18 12.75 4.49
C ARG A 210 -13.60 12.24 4.75
N GLY A 211 -13.74 11.03 5.29
CA GLY A 211 -15.04 10.42 5.61
C GLY A 211 -15.74 9.74 4.43
N MET A 212 -15.03 9.46 3.33
CA MET A 212 -15.57 8.61 2.27
C MET A 212 -15.82 7.20 2.78
N SER A 213 -16.82 6.53 2.21
CA SER A 213 -16.98 5.09 2.38
C SER A 213 -15.79 4.33 1.76
N ALA A 214 -15.58 3.08 2.20
CA ALA A 214 -14.54 2.24 1.61
C ALA A 214 -14.75 2.02 0.10
N GLU A 215 -15.99 1.96 -0.37
CA GLU A 215 -16.32 1.82 -1.79
C GLU A 215 -15.90 3.05 -2.60
N GLU A 216 -16.28 4.25 -2.14
CA GLU A 216 -15.90 5.52 -2.77
C GLU A 216 -14.37 5.74 -2.76
N ALA A 217 -13.72 5.39 -1.66
CA ALA A 217 -12.27 5.49 -1.53
C ALA A 217 -11.53 4.51 -2.47
N LEU A 218 -12.01 3.28 -2.60
CA LEU A 218 -11.47 2.29 -3.55
C LEU A 218 -11.65 2.74 -5.00
N ASP A 219 -12.82 3.26 -5.35
CA ASP A 219 -13.09 3.77 -6.69
C ASP A 219 -12.13 4.91 -7.03
N THR A 220 -12.04 5.90 -6.14
CA THR A 220 -11.18 7.07 -6.29
C THR A 220 -9.70 6.66 -6.41
N ALA A 221 -9.23 5.76 -5.54
CA ALA A 221 -7.87 5.24 -5.59
C ALA A 221 -7.57 4.47 -6.88
N SER A 222 -8.55 3.70 -7.38
CA SER A 222 -8.42 2.94 -8.62
C SER A 222 -8.36 3.86 -9.84
N ARG A 223 -9.17 4.93 -9.85
CA ARG A 223 -9.07 5.98 -10.90
C ARG A 223 -7.72 6.67 -10.88
N ALA A 224 -7.26 7.07 -9.70
CA ALA A 224 -5.96 7.75 -9.55
C ALA A 224 -4.80 6.87 -10.03
N ALA A 225 -4.77 5.60 -9.61
CA ALA A 225 -3.77 4.64 -10.05
C ALA A 225 -3.85 4.40 -11.57
N ALA A 226 -5.05 4.26 -12.13
CA ALA A 226 -5.24 4.10 -13.58
C ALA A 226 -4.71 5.31 -14.37
N ILE A 227 -4.92 6.54 -13.89
CA ILE A 227 -4.35 7.74 -14.52
C ILE A 227 -2.83 7.75 -14.39
N ALA A 228 -2.29 7.46 -13.20
CA ALA A 228 -0.86 7.47 -12.93
C ALA A 228 -0.11 6.55 -13.89
N VAL A 229 -0.60 5.32 -14.10
CA VAL A 229 0.09 4.36 -14.98
C VAL A 229 0.12 4.74 -16.46
N THR A 230 -0.65 5.74 -16.88
CA THR A 230 -0.62 6.26 -18.27
C THR A 230 0.49 7.29 -18.51
N LYS A 231 1.23 7.70 -17.48
CA LYS A 231 2.31 8.68 -17.57
C LYS A 231 3.63 8.07 -17.13
N PRO A 232 4.78 8.47 -17.70
CA PRO A 232 6.08 7.99 -17.24
C PRO A 232 6.47 8.64 -15.90
N GLY A 233 7.23 7.89 -15.09
CA GLY A 233 7.87 8.36 -13.87
C GLY A 233 7.01 8.20 -12.61
N ALA A 234 7.67 8.06 -11.46
CA ALA A 234 7.05 7.81 -10.15
C ALA A 234 6.20 9.00 -9.66
N ALA A 235 6.71 9.84 -8.76
CA ALA A 235 5.97 10.98 -8.22
C ALA A 235 5.39 11.94 -9.30
N PRO A 236 6.06 12.22 -10.43
CA PRO A 236 5.50 13.08 -11.48
C PRO A 236 4.25 12.53 -12.20
N SER A 237 3.98 11.22 -12.12
CA SER A 237 2.77 10.65 -12.75
C SER A 237 1.50 10.82 -11.90
N ILE A 238 1.66 11.05 -10.59
CA ILE A 238 0.55 11.13 -9.64
C ILE A 238 -0.38 12.28 -10.04
N PRO A 239 -1.67 12.01 -10.31
CA PRO A 239 -2.62 13.04 -10.71
C PRO A 239 -3.00 13.97 -9.55
N ALA A 240 -3.47 15.17 -9.87
CA ALA A 240 -4.15 16.05 -8.92
C ALA A 240 -5.58 15.56 -8.64
N TRP A 241 -6.15 15.95 -7.50
CA TRP A 241 -7.47 15.49 -7.08
C TRP A 241 -8.56 15.78 -8.11
N GLU A 242 -8.57 17.00 -8.68
CA GLU A 242 -9.53 17.44 -9.69
C GLU A 242 -9.43 16.58 -10.95
N GLN A 243 -8.20 16.21 -11.36
CA GLN A 243 -7.99 15.33 -12.51
C GLN A 243 -8.63 13.96 -12.30
N VAL A 244 -8.62 13.44 -11.07
CA VAL A 244 -9.25 12.15 -10.74
C VAL A 244 -10.77 12.25 -10.75
N GLN A 245 -11.33 13.35 -10.21
CA GLN A 245 -12.78 13.58 -10.17
C GLN A 245 -13.37 13.83 -11.56
N ASP A 246 -12.66 14.57 -12.41
CA ASP A 246 -13.08 14.88 -13.78
C ASP A 246 -12.84 13.73 -14.75
N TRP A 247 -12.05 12.72 -14.34
CA TRP A 247 -11.78 11.58 -15.20
C TRP A 247 -12.99 10.66 -15.27
N ASN A 248 -13.58 10.61 -16.46
CA ASN A 248 -14.69 9.72 -16.75
C ASN A 248 -14.18 8.52 -17.57
N PRO A 249 -13.91 7.37 -16.93
CA PRO A 249 -13.42 6.20 -17.63
C PRO A 249 -14.46 5.71 -18.63
N THR A 250 -14.00 5.32 -19.82
CA THR A 250 -14.85 4.53 -20.70
C THR A 250 -15.06 3.18 -20.00
N PRO A 251 -16.30 2.67 -19.85
CA PRO A 251 -16.51 1.37 -19.23
C PRO A 251 -15.63 0.33 -19.91
N ALA A 252 -14.87 -0.43 -19.14
CA ALA A 252 -14.19 -1.60 -19.68
C ALA A 252 -15.26 -2.46 -20.37
N ALA A 253 -15.09 -2.76 -21.65
CA ALA A 253 -16.01 -3.62 -22.37
C ALA A 253 -16.16 -4.91 -21.55
N ALA A 254 -17.39 -5.27 -21.17
CA ALA A 254 -17.64 -6.54 -20.52
C ALA A 254 -16.99 -7.64 -21.38
N PRO A 255 -16.26 -8.60 -20.78
CA PRO A 255 -15.61 -9.65 -21.56
C PRO A 255 -16.68 -10.33 -22.42
N ALA A 256 -16.42 -10.40 -23.73
CA ALA A 256 -17.28 -11.11 -24.65
C ALA A 256 -17.39 -12.55 -24.15
N ILE A 257 -18.60 -12.97 -23.83
CA ILE A 257 -18.90 -14.35 -23.50
C ILE A 257 -18.69 -15.15 -24.80
N HIS A 258 -17.58 -15.88 -24.88
CA HIS A 258 -17.31 -16.87 -25.93
C HIS A 258 -17.62 -18.26 -25.42
#